data_AF-A0A9D9AJW2-F1
#
_entry.id   AF-A0A9D9AJW2-F1
#
_cell.length_a   1.000
_cell.length_b   1.000
_cell.length_c   1.000
_cell.angle_alpha   90.00
_cell.angle_beta   90.00
_cell.angle_gamma   90.00
#
_symmetry.space_group_name_H-M   'P 1'
#
loop_
_entity.id
_entity.type
_entity.pdbx_description
1 polymer ?
#
loop_
_entity_poly.entity_id
_entity_poly.type
_entity_poly.pdbx_seq_one_letter_code
_entity_poly.pdbx_strand_id
1 'polypeptide(L)'
;MTEGSNKSKGLFLNSNRREAIRSTLGLAVAAPTMLFAARAAQGADFASGTEGKCATCRYWGGKRRIEQGGGTVSADGTGWCNNPASPAYQKETRPDQGAPVWTRWEALDG
;
A
#
# COMPACT_ATOMS: atom_id res chain seq x y z
N MET A 1 -42.86 -61.94 -12.01
CA MET A 1 -41.60 -62.63 -11.68
C MET A 1 -40.51 -61.58 -11.70
N THR A 2 -39.77 -61.50 -10.59
CA THR A 2 -38.46 -60.80 -10.34
C THR A 2 -38.42 -59.27 -10.51
N GLU A 3 -38.18 -58.49 -9.43
CA GLU A 3 -36.85 -58.12 -8.84
C GLU A 3 -36.08 -57.15 -9.77
N GLY A 4 -35.54 -55.99 -9.38
CA GLY A 4 -35.25 -55.33 -8.11
C GLY A 4 -34.17 -54.24 -8.35
N SER A 5 -33.87 -53.46 -7.30
CA SER A 5 -32.75 -52.48 -7.13
C SER A 5 -32.91 -51.09 -7.79
N ASN A 6 -33.20 -49.99 -7.09
CA ASN A 6 -32.61 -49.33 -5.90
C ASN A 6 -31.19 -48.75 -6.10
N LYS A 7 -31.11 -47.43 -6.32
CA LYS A 7 -30.21 -46.48 -5.63
C LYS A 7 -30.56 -45.06 -6.08
N SER A 8 -31.33 -44.30 -5.29
CA SER A 8 -30.84 -43.46 -4.18
C SER A 8 -29.85 -42.37 -4.62
N LYS A 9 -30.30 -41.11 -4.71
CA LYS A 9 -29.97 -39.99 -3.79
C LYS A 9 -30.28 -38.61 -4.39
N GLY A 10 -31.03 -37.81 -3.62
CA GLY A 10 -30.97 -36.33 -3.54
C GLY A 10 -31.32 -35.55 -4.81
N LEU A 11 -32.51 -34.97 -5.02
CA LEU A 11 -33.23 -34.00 -4.17
C LEU A 11 -32.35 -32.82 -3.76
N PHE A 12 -32.31 -31.79 -4.60
CA PHE A 12 -32.62 -30.41 -4.19
C PHE A 12 -33.30 -29.70 -5.38
N LEU A 13 -34.62 -29.57 -5.28
CA LEU A 13 -35.34 -28.55 -6.01
C LEU A 13 -34.93 -27.19 -5.44
N ASN A 14 -34.65 -26.20 -6.28
CA ASN A 14 -35.22 -24.89 -6.02
C ASN A 14 -35.71 -24.25 -7.31
N SER A 15 -36.94 -23.78 -7.22
CA SER A 15 -37.88 -23.48 -8.30
C SER A 15 -37.37 -22.40 -9.25
N ASN A 16 -37.06 -22.87 -10.46
CA ASN A 16 -37.02 -22.06 -11.66
C ASN A 16 -38.44 -21.56 -11.99
N ARG A 17 -38.76 -20.31 -11.64
CA ARG A 17 -39.93 -19.61 -12.15
C ARG A 17 -39.69 -18.10 -12.29
N ARG A 18 -39.52 -17.70 -13.57
CA ARG A 18 -40.01 -16.45 -14.18
C ARG A 18 -39.17 -15.20 -13.79
N GLU A 19 -38.79 -14.23 -14.63
CA GLU A 19 -39.28 -13.63 -15.88
C GLU A 19 -38.07 -12.96 -16.58
N ALA A 20 -37.83 -13.21 -17.86
CA ALA A 20 -38.15 -12.30 -18.96
C ALA A 20 -37.79 -10.82 -18.73
N ILE A 21 -36.61 -10.39 -19.19
CA ILE A 21 -36.41 -9.01 -19.66
C ILE A 21 -35.77 -9.02 -21.04
N ARG A 22 -36.55 -8.49 -21.98
CA ARG A 22 -36.24 -8.22 -23.38
C ARG A 22 -35.22 -7.09 -23.51
N SER A 23 -34.44 -7.20 -24.58
CA SER A 23 -33.61 -6.20 -25.25
C SER A 23 -33.86 -4.73 -24.93
N THR A 24 -32.78 -4.00 -24.68
CA THR A 24 -32.51 -2.68 -25.29
C THR A 24 -31.01 -2.43 -25.34
N LEU A 25 -30.53 -2.08 -26.54
CA LEU A 25 -29.23 -1.43 -26.74
C LEU A 25 -29.17 -0.15 -25.89
N GLY A 26 -28.13 0.00 -25.08
CA GLY A 26 -27.91 1.19 -24.28
C GLY A 26 -26.41 1.39 -24.04
N LEU A 27 -25.87 2.43 -24.66
CA LEU A 27 -24.52 3.00 -24.55
C LEU A 27 -23.60 2.37 -23.48
N ALA A 28 -22.52 1.73 -23.95
CA ALA A 28 -21.33 1.56 -23.13
C ALA A 28 -20.68 2.94 -22.92
N VAL A 29 -21.02 3.61 -21.83
CA VAL A 29 -20.19 4.70 -21.30
C VAL A 29 -18.92 4.04 -20.78
N ALA A 30 -17.85 4.10 -21.58
CA ALA A 30 -16.53 3.70 -21.14
C ALA A 30 -16.09 4.68 -20.03
N ALA A 31 -16.40 4.35 -18.78
CA ALA A 31 -15.85 5.04 -17.64
C ALA A 31 -14.35 4.78 -17.64
N PRO A 32 -13.48 5.79 -17.79
CA PRO A 32 -12.06 5.61 -17.54
C PRO A 32 -11.94 5.35 -16.05
N THR A 33 -11.82 4.10 -15.65
CA THR A 33 -11.34 3.74 -14.32
C THR A 33 -9.93 4.30 -14.22
N MET A 34 -9.80 5.47 -13.61
CA MET A 34 -8.50 5.98 -13.17
C MET A 34 -7.95 4.94 -12.19
N LEU A 35 -7.11 4.05 -12.72
CA LEU A 35 -6.25 3.18 -11.94
C LEU A 35 -5.25 4.08 -11.21
N PHE A 36 -5.66 4.64 -10.08
CA PHE A 36 -4.72 5.09 -9.07
C PHE A 36 -4.04 3.83 -8.55
N ALA A 37 -2.90 3.47 -9.15
CA ALA A 37 -2.01 2.49 -8.59
C ALA A 37 -1.57 3.01 -7.22
N ALA A 38 -2.23 2.54 -6.16
CA ALA A 38 -1.76 2.74 -4.80
C ALA A 38 -0.39 2.09 -4.72
N ARG A 39 0.67 2.90 -4.87
CA ARG A 39 2.03 2.44 -4.65
C ARG A 39 2.12 2.13 -3.18
N ALA A 40 2.08 0.84 -2.84
CA ALA A 40 2.23 0.39 -1.46
C ALA A 40 3.45 1.09 -0.87
N ALA A 41 3.21 1.83 0.21
CA ALA A 41 4.24 2.42 1.05
C ALA A 41 5.21 1.31 1.45
N GLN A 42 6.37 1.26 0.81
CA GLN A 42 7.42 0.31 1.13
C GLN A 42 8.07 0.82 2.42
N GLY A 43 7.72 0.20 3.55
CA GLY A 43 8.47 0.37 4.79
C GLY A 43 9.94 0.03 4.57
N ALA A 44 10.84 0.80 5.16
CA ALA A 44 12.27 0.62 5.05
C ALA A 44 12.93 0.80 6.42
N ASP A 45 13.84 -0.13 6.73
CA ASP A 45 14.63 -0.14 7.95
C ASP A 45 16.06 0.29 7.64
N PHE A 46 16.62 1.14 8.48
CA PHE A 46 17.97 1.69 8.35
C PHE A 46 18.72 1.56 9.66
N ALA A 47 20.01 1.24 9.63
CA ALA A 47 20.83 1.37 10.83
C ALA A 47 20.83 2.85 11.30
N SER A 48 20.81 3.11 12.61
CA SER A 48 20.80 4.47 13.16
C SER A 48 22.05 5.28 12.80
N GLY A 49 23.15 4.61 12.44
CA GLY A 49 24.37 5.22 11.89
C GLY A 49 24.29 5.60 10.40
N THR A 50 23.18 5.32 9.72
CA THR A 50 23.08 5.55 8.26
C THR A 50 23.02 7.03 7.96
N GLU A 51 23.98 7.52 7.19
CA GLU A 51 24.05 8.91 6.74
C GLU A 51 23.38 9.11 5.37
N GLY A 52 23.04 10.35 5.04
CA GLY A 52 22.61 10.73 3.69
C GLY A 52 21.26 10.16 3.26
N LYS A 53 20.45 9.64 4.18
CA LYS A 53 19.09 9.13 3.90
C LYS A 53 18.03 10.05 4.47
N CYS A 54 16.91 10.19 3.76
CA CYS A 54 15.76 10.95 4.23
C CYS A 54 15.25 10.41 5.58
N ALA A 55 15.15 9.09 5.74
CA ALA A 55 14.71 8.45 6.98
C ALA A 55 15.57 8.81 8.21
N THR A 56 16.85 9.13 8.04
CA THR A 56 17.77 9.51 9.12
C THR A 56 18.05 11.02 9.17
N CYS A 57 17.43 11.82 8.30
CA CYS A 57 17.63 13.26 8.24
C CYS A 57 16.65 14.01 9.16
N ARG A 58 17.11 14.95 9.99
CA ARG A 58 16.23 15.75 10.88
C ARG A 58 15.09 16.48 10.16
N TYR A 59 15.31 16.89 8.91
CA TYR A 59 14.36 17.70 8.15
C TYR A 59 13.27 16.89 7.44
N TRP A 60 13.31 15.56 7.50
CA TRP A 60 12.32 14.72 6.83
C TRP A 60 11.05 14.59 7.69
N GLY A 61 9.91 14.95 7.10
CA GLY A 61 8.60 14.93 7.76
C GLY A 61 7.79 13.66 7.55
N GLY A 62 8.43 12.54 7.17
CA GLY A 62 7.76 11.25 7.02
C GLY A 62 7.57 10.52 8.35
N LYS A 63 6.70 9.51 8.35
CA LYS A 63 6.49 8.65 9.52
C LYS A 63 7.71 7.75 9.73
N ARG A 64 8.34 7.86 10.90
CA ARG A 64 9.47 7.02 11.32
C ARG A 64 9.50 6.81 12.82
N ARG A 65 10.17 5.74 13.24
CA ARG A 65 10.39 5.38 14.65
C ARG A 65 11.76 4.74 14.83
N ILE A 66 12.26 4.78 16.05
CA ILE A 66 13.48 4.08 16.45
C ILE A 66 13.05 2.77 17.11
N GLU A 67 13.64 1.65 16.71
CA GLU A 67 13.36 0.35 17.31
C GLU A 67 13.93 0.25 18.74
N GLN A 68 13.42 -0.71 19.50
CA GLN A 68 13.90 -0.97 20.86
C GLN A 68 15.39 -1.32 20.83
N GLY A 69 16.22 -0.54 21.55
CA GLY A 69 17.67 -0.68 21.54
C GLY A 69 18.42 0.31 20.64
N GLY A 70 17.73 1.21 19.92
CA GLY A 70 18.35 2.38 19.29
C GLY A 70 19.14 2.12 18.00
N GLY A 71 19.31 0.85 17.60
CA GLY A 71 20.13 0.46 16.45
C GLY A 71 19.48 0.65 15.09
N THR A 72 18.15 0.74 15.03
CA THR A 72 17.40 0.72 13.77
C THR A 72 16.36 1.84 13.73
N VAL A 73 16.21 2.46 12.57
CA VAL A 73 15.17 3.41 12.21
C VAL A 73 14.23 2.73 11.21
N SER A 74 12.99 2.51 11.60
CA SER A 74 11.93 2.05 10.70
C SER A 74 11.16 3.26 10.18
N ALA A 75 11.01 3.38 8.87
CA ALA A 75 10.27 4.45 8.23
C ALA A 75 9.30 3.90 7.18
N ASP A 76 8.08 4.42 7.16
CA ASP A 76 7.02 3.94 6.29
C ASP A 76 6.50 5.04 5.36
N GLY A 77 6.22 4.66 4.12
CA GLY A 77 5.58 5.53 3.14
C GLY A 77 6.50 6.62 2.63
N THR A 78 5.95 7.81 2.46
CA THR A 78 6.66 8.97 1.96
C THR A 78 6.58 10.11 2.95
N GLY A 79 7.49 11.06 2.83
CA GLY A 79 7.56 12.24 3.69
C GLY A 79 7.98 13.47 2.90
N TRP A 80 7.60 14.64 3.41
CA TRP A 80 8.02 15.92 2.84
C TRP A 80 9.41 16.31 3.32
N CYS A 81 10.24 16.82 2.40
CA CYS A 81 11.51 17.43 2.77
C CYS A 81 11.30 18.89 3.20
N ASN A 82 11.67 19.20 4.45
CA ASN A 82 11.51 20.52 5.03
C ASN A 82 12.83 21.32 5.10
N ASN A 83 13.90 20.84 4.47
CA ASN A 83 15.18 21.55 4.45
C ASN A 83 15.19 22.60 3.31
N PRO A 84 15.19 23.91 3.59
CA PRO A 84 15.19 24.95 2.55
C PRO A 84 16.45 24.95 1.67
N ALA A 85 17.55 24.36 2.14
CA ALA A 85 18.79 24.22 1.37
C ALA A 85 18.79 22.98 0.45
N SER A 86 17.80 22.08 0.57
CA SER A 86 17.73 20.86 -0.24
C SER A 86 17.10 21.13 -1.61
N PRO A 87 17.60 20.51 -2.70
CA PRO A 87 16.92 20.54 -4.00
C PRO A 87 15.54 19.84 -3.99
N ALA A 88 15.26 19.08 -2.93
CA ALA A 88 13.98 18.44 -2.68
C ALA A 88 13.07 19.25 -1.74
N TYR A 89 13.42 20.49 -1.37
CA TYR A 89 12.61 21.32 -0.48
C TYR A 89 11.15 21.40 -0.96
N GLN A 90 10.20 21.15 -0.05
CA GLN A 90 8.78 21.06 -0.35
C GLN A 90 8.48 20.09 -1.51
N LYS A 91 9.12 18.91 -1.48
CA LYS A 91 8.76 17.78 -2.34
C LYS A 91 8.60 16.52 -1.49
N GLU A 92 7.76 15.63 -1.99
CA GLU A 92 7.60 14.30 -1.44
C GLU A 92 8.84 13.44 -1.75
N THR A 93 9.34 12.73 -0.74
CA THR A 93 10.57 11.94 -0.79
C THR A 93 10.35 10.60 -0.10
N ARG A 94 11.02 9.56 -0.60
CA ARG A 94 11.01 8.24 0.03
C ARG A 94 12.01 8.18 1.18
N PRO A 95 11.79 7.32 2.20
CA PRO A 95 12.74 7.15 3.31
C PRO A 95 14.14 6.74 2.85
N ASP A 96 14.24 5.89 1.82
CA ASP A 96 15.48 5.36 1.23
C ASP A 96 16.16 6.32 0.23
N GLN A 97 15.48 7.41 -0.12
CA GLN A 97 16.00 8.42 -1.03
C GLN A 97 17.21 9.13 -0.42
N GLY A 98 18.15 9.54 -1.28
CA GLY A 98 19.30 10.34 -0.88
C GLY A 98 18.89 11.73 -0.41
N ALA A 99 19.54 12.21 0.65
CA ALA A 99 19.44 13.56 1.19
C ALA A 99 20.75 14.32 0.94
N PRO A 100 20.87 15.10 -0.15
CA PRO A 100 22.12 15.79 -0.51
C PRO A 100 22.58 16.81 0.54
N VAL A 101 21.62 17.42 1.24
CA VAL A 101 21.87 18.28 2.39
C VAL A 101 21.30 17.56 3.62
N TRP A 102 22.15 16.73 4.22
CA TRP A 102 21.80 15.87 5.33
C TRP A 102 22.30 16.43 6.65
N THR A 103 21.45 16.32 7.67
CA THR A 103 21.82 16.53 9.06
C THR A 103 21.15 15.43 9.85
N ARG A 104 21.91 14.80 10.73
CA ARG A 104 21.46 13.69 11.56
C ARG A 104 20.20 14.08 12.32
N TRP A 105 19.24 13.14 12.36
CA TRP A 105 18.04 13.27 13.17
C TRP A 105 18.40 13.14 14.66
N GLU A 106 18.02 14.14 15.45
CA GLU A 106 18.44 14.31 16.85
C GLU A 106 17.97 13.16 17.75
N ALA A 107 16.89 12.48 17.37
CA ALA A 107 16.42 11.31 18.10
C ALA A 107 17.41 10.13 18.04
N LEU A 108 18.39 10.15 17.12
CA LEU A 108 19.42 9.12 16.95
C LEU A 108 20.71 9.41 17.73
N ASP A 109 20.75 10.48 18.53
CA ASP A 109 21.92 10.90 19.33
C ASP A 109 21.83 10.45 20.80
N GLY A 110 20.93 9.51 21.10
CA GLY A 110 20.73 8.93 22.44
C GLY A 110 21.79 7.92 22.86
#